data_AF-A0A7X4BLT3-F1
#
_entry.id   AF-A0A7X4BLT3-F1
#
_cell.length_a   1.000
_cell.length_b   1.000
_cell.length_c   1.000
_cell.angle_alpha   90.00
_cell.angle_beta   90.00
_cell.angle_gamma   90.00
#
_symmetry.space_group_name_H-M   'P 1'
#
loop_
_entity.id
_entity.type
_entity.pdbx_description
1 polymer ?
#
loop_
_entity_poly.entity_id
_entity_poly.type
_entity_poly.pdbx_seq_one_letter_code
_entity_poly.pdbx_strand_id
1 'polypeptide(L)'
;MIPISMPQEPACFDSTVRQRGLAFLQRQGQDPQQEPQNGSSIWRNGAGNFWRAVKDELRTGYNNRCVYSCFVLEEERQQDGTLRSTHSIDHFQPRSRSPAYLAYEWSNLRWTWNVIDNECKKDHLIPEEHDPIRLTRDIMELKEDDNGDWIVVPDSSLTTSEQEKIGRTIQDLGLNRRRVKIRRNQYVEDFLDKDNHYGSDFMEERQPFIYRELKRLGWIQEAKEKNL
;
A
#
# COMPACT_ATOMS: atom_id res chain seq x y z
N MET A 1 9.12 -0.77 -3.76
CA MET A 1 7.78 -0.63 -4.35
C MET A 1 7.86 -1.02 -5.80
N ILE A 2 6.81 -1.67 -6.31
CA ILE A 2 6.71 -2.12 -7.70
C ILE A 2 5.56 -1.40 -8.38
N PRO A 3 5.55 -1.27 -9.71
CA PRO A 3 4.35 -0.87 -10.45
C PRO A 3 3.15 -1.77 -10.11
N ILE A 4 2.02 -1.16 -9.77
CA ILE A 4 0.76 -1.86 -9.47
C ILE A 4 -0.33 -1.33 -10.38
N SER A 5 -1.09 -2.21 -11.04
CA SER A 5 -2.22 -1.77 -11.85
C SER A 5 -3.35 -1.22 -10.97
N MET A 6 -3.85 -0.03 -11.29
CA MET A 6 -5.07 0.50 -10.68
C MET A 6 -6.25 -0.39 -11.08
N PRO A 7 -7.06 -0.88 -10.13
CA PRO A 7 -8.26 -1.62 -10.47
C PRO A 7 -9.26 -0.74 -11.21
N GLN A 8 -10.08 -1.35 -12.07
CA GLN A 8 -11.14 -0.65 -12.77
C GLN A 8 -12.13 -0.02 -11.78
N GLU A 9 -12.55 1.22 -12.04
CA GLU A 9 -13.61 1.87 -11.25
C GLU A 9 -14.91 1.06 -11.37
N PRO A 10 -15.52 0.60 -10.26
CA PRO A 10 -16.75 -0.16 -10.33
C PRO A 10 -17.90 0.74 -10.77
N ALA A 11 -18.82 0.21 -11.57
CA ALA A 11 -19.93 0.97 -12.15
C ALA A 11 -20.83 1.67 -11.09
N CYS A 12 -20.88 1.14 -9.87
CA CYS A 12 -21.63 1.73 -8.77
C CYS A 12 -20.91 2.89 -8.07
N PHE A 13 -19.59 3.06 -8.25
CA PHE A 13 -18.73 4.00 -7.49
C PHE A 13 -19.30 5.42 -7.49
N ASP A 14 -19.72 5.90 -8.66
CA ASP A 14 -20.25 7.25 -8.82
C ASP A 14 -21.46 7.50 -7.88
N SER A 15 -22.42 6.57 -7.92
CA SER A 15 -23.65 6.67 -7.13
C SER A 15 -23.45 6.39 -5.63
N THR A 16 -22.53 5.49 -5.27
CA THR A 16 -22.36 5.01 -3.89
C THR A 16 -21.34 5.81 -3.09
N VAL A 17 -20.36 6.42 -3.77
CA VAL A 17 -19.25 7.17 -3.17
C VAL A 17 -19.25 8.62 -3.64
N ARG A 18 -19.05 8.88 -4.93
CA ARG A 18 -18.76 10.22 -5.46
C ARG A 18 -19.90 11.21 -5.21
N GLN A 19 -21.09 10.92 -5.73
CA GLN A 19 -22.25 11.80 -5.60
C GLN A 19 -22.65 12.01 -4.13
N ARG A 20 -22.64 10.93 -3.32
CA ARG A 20 -22.98 11.00 -1.89
C ARG A 20 -21.98 11.82 -1.10
N GLY A 21 -20.70 11.69 -1.44
CA GLY A 21 -19.60 12.45 -0.87
C GLY A 21 -19.68 13.94 -1.17
N LEU A 22 -19.88 14.30 -2.45
CA LEU A 22 -20.05 15.69 -2.86
C LEU A 22 -21.27 16.34 -2.20
N ALA A 23 -22.40 15.63 -2.17
CA ALA A 23 -23.60 16.10 -1.47
C ALA A 23 -23.37 16.25 0.05
N PHE A 24 -22.54 15.39 0.64
CA PHE A 24 -22.14 15.54 2.04
C PHE A 24 -21.27 16.77 2.27
N LEU A 25 -20.25 17.02 1.43
CA LEU A 25 -19.41 18.22 1.53
C LEU A 25 -20.26 19.50 1.46
N GLN A 26 -21.20 19.55 0.51
CA GLN A 26 -22.13 20.66 0.38
C GLN A 26 -22.97 20.88 1.65
N ARG A 27 -23.53 19.81 2.23
CA ARG A 27 -24.29 19.88 3.49
C ARG A 27 -23.44 20.31 4.69
N GLN A 28 -22.14 20.02 4.66
CA GLN A 28 -21.18 20.44 5.68
C GLN A 28 -20.59 21.85 5.40
N GLY A 29 -21.08 22.55 4.38
CA GLY A 29 -20.58 23.87 3.99
C GLY A 29 -19.11 23.88 3.53
N GLN A 30 -18.61 22.75 3.04
CA GLN A 30 -17.24 22.63 2.54
C GLN A 30 -17.19 22.90 1.04
N ASP A 31 -16.21 23.71 0.60
CA ASP A 31 -15.87 23.82 -0.81
C ASP A 31 -15.12 22.55 -1.23
N PRO A 32 -15.64 21.75 -2.18
CA PRO A 32 -14.97 20.53 -2.63
C PRO A 32 -13.56 20.77 -3.18
N GLN A 33 -13.29 21.94 -3.76
CA GLN A 33 -12.02 22.26 -4.41
C GLN A 33 -10.92 22.72 -3.44
N GLN A 34 -11.27 22.97 -2.18
CA GLN A 34 -10.33 23.45 -1.15
C GLN A 34 -10.00 22.35 -0.16
N GLU A 35 -8.90 22.53 0.57
CA GLU A 35 -8.65 21.75 1.78
C GLU A 35 -9.81 21.96 2.77
N PRO A 36 -10.24 20.91 3.48
CA PRO A 36 -11.31 21.05 4.46
C PRO A 36 -10.92 22.01 5.59
N GLN A 37 -11.82 22.93 5.95
CA GLN A 37 -11.54 23.99 6.92
C GLN A 37 -11.15 23.46 8.32
N ASN A 38 -11.60 22.25 8.68
CA ASN A 38 -11.31 21.61 9.96
C ASN A 38 -10.53 20.29 9.77
N GLY A 39 -9.71 20.20 8.73
CA GLY A 39 -8.96 18.99 8.38
C GLY A 39 -9.86 17.75 8.27
N SER A 40 -9.42 16.62 8.81
CA SER A 40 -10.17 15.35 8.74
C SER A 40 -11.40 15.29 9.66
N SER A 41 -11.69 16.32 10.45
CA SER A 41 -12.70 16.26 11.51
C SER A 41 -14.13 16.09 10.97
N ILE A 42 -14.42 16.58 9.76
CA ILE A 42 -15.72 16.43 9.13
C ILE A 42 -16.08 14.96 8.89
N TRP A 43 -15.09 14.07 8.80
CA TRP A 43 -15.28 12.63 8.62
C TRP A 43 -15.16 11.80 9.92
N ARG A 44 -15.12 12.46 11.08
CA ARG A 44 -15.05 11.75 12.37
C ARG A 44 -16.28 10.86 12.56
N ASN A 45 -16.09 9.79 13.32
CA ASN A 45 -17.14 8.83 13.69
C ASN A 45 -17.83 8.16 12.49
N GLY A 46 -17.21 8.18 11.30
CA GLY A 46 -17.79 7.56 10.11
C GLY A 46 -18.70 8.47 9.28
N ALA A 47 -18.92 9.72 9.72
CA ALA A 47 -19.67 10.69 8.94
C ALA A 47 -19.02 10.85 7.56
N GLY A 48 -19.78 10.69 6.47
CA GLY A 48 -19.26 10.85 5.12
C GLY A 48 -18.23 9.79 4.67
N ASN A 49 -18.01 8.69 5.40
CA ASN A 49 -17.07 7.64 4.97
C ASN A 49 -17.64 6.74 3.86
N PHE A 50 -18.17 7.33 2.79
CA PHE A 50 -18.85 6.59 1.71
C PHE A 50 -17.92 5.68 0.92
N TRP A 51 -16.62 6.01 0.83
CA TRP A 51 -15.61 5.13 0.20
C TRP A 51 -15.53 3.74 0.82
N ARG A 52 -16.00 3.55 2.06
CA ARG A 52 -16.09 2.21 2.68
C ARG A 52 -17.02 1.27 1.92
N ALA A 53 -17.95 1.80 1.11
CA ALA A 53 -18.85 1.02 0.29
C ALA A 53 -18.12 0.21 -0.80
N VAL A 54 -16.91 0.60 -1.19
CA VAL A 54 -16.12 -0.06 -2.24
C VAL A 54 -14.91 -0.84 -1.72
N LYS A 55 -14.98 -1.24 -0.45
CA LYS A 55 -13.91 -1.97 0.23
C LYS A 55 -13.60 -3.30 -0.45
N ASP A 56 -14.63 -4.04 -0.85
CA ASP A 56 -14.46 -5.36 -1.46
C ASP A 56 -13.94 -5.29 -2.90
N GLU A 57 -14.31 -4.25 -3.64
CA GLU A 57 -13.81 -3.96 -4.98
C GLU A 57 -12.33 -3.59 -4.94
N LEU A 58 -11.90 -2.76 -3.98
CA LEU A 58 -10.48 -2.46 -3.78
C LEU A 58 -9.71 -3.71 -3.32
N ARG A 59 -10.22 -4.45 -2.35
CA ARG A 59 -9.60 -5.70 -1.88
C ARG A 59 -9.43 -6.69 -3.02
N THR A 60 -10.47 -6.92 -3.81
CA THR A 60 -10.45 -7.87 -4.93
C THR A 60 -9.54 -7.35 -6.05
N GLY A 61 -9.68 -6.08 -6.43
CA GLY A 61 -8.91 -5.48 -7.51
C GLY A 61 -7.41 -5.45 -7.27
N TYR A 62 -6.99 -5.28 -6.01
CA TYR A 62 -5.58 -5.35 -5.61
C TYR A 62 -5.14 -6.76 -5.18
N ASN A 63 -5.96 -7.81 -5.35
CA ASN A 63 -5.66 -9.18 -4.88
C ASN A 63 -5.29 -9.24 -3.38
N ASN A 64 -5.96 -8.41 -2.57
CA ASN A 64 -5.70 -8.20 -1.14
C ASN A 64 -4.24 -7.82 -0.83
N ARG A 65 -3.52 -7.24 -1.80
CA ARG A 65 -2.15 -6.77 -1.66
C ARG A 65 -2.13 -5.32 -1.23
N CYS A 66 -1.41 -5.01 -0.17
CA CYS A 66 -1.13 -3.63 0.20
C CYS A 66 -0.37 -2.94 -0.94
N VAL A 67 -0.90 -1.82 -1.42
CA VAL A 67 -0.31 -1.04 -2.52
C VAL A 67 1.12 -0.60 -2.21
N TYR A 68 1.39 -0.17 -0.98
CA TYR A 68 2.70 0.38 -0.63
C TYR A 68 3.74 -0.69 -0.26
N SER A 69 3.43 -1.65 0.61
CA SER A 69 4.41 -2.70 0.97
C SER A 69 4.50 -3.83 -0.05
N CYS A 70 3.51 -3.97 -0.94
CA CYS A 70 3.32 -5.13 -1.80
C CYS A 70 3.04 -6.45 -1.04
N PHE A 71 2.77 -6.38 0.26
CA PHE A 71 2.41 -7.58 1.03
C PHE A 71 0.96 -7.95 0.82
N VAL A 72 0.69 -9.20 0.49
CA VAL A 72 -0.60 -9.80 0.78
C VAL A 72 -0.60 -10.20 2.25
N LEU A 73 -1.54 -9.66 3.02
CA LEU A 73 -1.72 -9.97 4.44
C LEU A 73 -3.09 -10.59 4.63
N GLU A 74 -3.10 -11.75 5.28
CA GLU A 74 -4.34 -12.44 5.62
C GLU A 74 -5.14 -11.68 6.69
N GLU A 75 -6.42 -12.02 6.77
CA GLU A 75 -7.28 -11.53 7.85
C GLU A 75 -6.88 -12.22 9.16
N GLU A 76 -6.74 -11.43 10.22
CA GLU A 76 -6.33 -11.98 11.51
C GLU A 76 -7.57 -12.41 12.29
N ARG A 77 -7.64 -13.71 12.63
CA ARG A 77 -8.66 -14.21 13.56
C ARG A 77 -8.35 -13.73 14.97
N GLN A 78 -9.23 -12.88 15.49
CA GLN A 78 -9.17 -12.38 16.85
C GLN A 78 -9.61 -13.46 17.85
N GLN A 79 -9.30 -13.25 19.13
CA GLN A 79 -9.65 -14.18 20.22
C GLN A 79 -11.16 -14.38 20.37
N ASP A 80 -11.97 -13.39 20.00
CA ASP A 80 -13.44 -13.45 19.99
C ASP A 80 -14.01 -14.16 18.75
N GLY A 81 -13.15 -14.73 17.90
CA GLY A 81 -13.51 -15.44 16.68
C GLY A 81 -13.76 -14.54 15.47
N THR A 82 -13.72 -13.22 15.63
CA THR A 82 -13.92 -12.26 14.51
C THR A 82 -12.70 -12.21 13.60
N LEU A 83 -12.92 -11.95 12.30
CA LEU A 83 -11.85 -11.68 11.36
C LEU A 83 -11.61 -10.17 11.29
N ARG A 84 -10.41 -9.74 11.64
CA ARG A 84 -10.00 -8.34 11.52
C ARG A 84 -9.21 -8.16 10.24
N SER A 85 -9.76 -7.32 9.36
CA SER A 85 -9.02 -6.81 8.20
C SER A 85 -7.77 -6.09 8.68
N THR A 86 -6.62 -6.62 8.31
CA THR A 86 -5.32 -5.97 8.50
C THR A 86 -5.20 -4.73 7.60
N HIS A 87 -6.05 -4.60 6.59
CA HIS A 87 -6.06 -3.50 5.64
C HIS A 87 -7.17 -2.47 5.89
N SER A 88 -6.91 -1.25 5.40
CA SER A 88 -7.79 -0.09 5.28
C SER A 88 -7.83 0.43 3.84
N ILE A 89 -8.69 1.42 3.62
CA ILE A 89 -8.66 2.26 2.42
C ILE A 89 -7.92 3.54 2.80
N ASP A 90 -6.73 3.74 2.24
CA ASP A 90 -5.98 4.99 2.31
C ASP A 90 -6.43 5.95 1.20
N HIS A 91 -6.31 7.24 1.47
CA HIS A 91 -6.39 8.30 0.48
C HIS A 91 -4.98 8.70 0.07
N PHE A 92 -4.56 8.37 -1.16
CA PHE A 92 -3.21 8.63 -1.65
C PHE A 92 -2.80 10.09 -1.38
N GLN A 93 -3.61 11.03 -1.86
CA GLN A 93 -3.64 12.41 -1.40
C GLN A 93 -4.51 12.52 -0.13
N PRO A 94 -3.92 12.82 1.04
CA PRO A 94 -4.62 12.79 2.31
C PRO A 94 -5.79 13.77 2.34
N ARG A 95 -6.98 13.26 2.67
CA ARG A 95 -8.21 14.06 2.79
C ARG A 95 -8.14 15.28 3.73
N SER A 96 -7.16 15.35 4.63
CA SER A 96 -6.95 16.48 5.55
C SER A 96 -6.11 17.61 4.97
N ARG A 97 -5.40 17.38 3.85
CA ARG A 97 -4.40 18.30 3.27
C ARG A 97 -4.50 18.37 1.75
N SER A 98 -5.68 18.07 1.22
CA SER A 98 -5.94 18.03 -0.21
C SER A 98 -7.38 18.46 -0.46
N PRO A 99 -7.71 18.90 -1.69
CA PRO A 99 -9.08 19.21 -2.08
C PRO A 99 -10.08 18.17 -1.58
N ALA A 100 -11.10 18.59 -0.86
CA ALA A 100 -12.02 17.70 -0.14
C ALA A 100 -12.73 16.70 -1.06
N TYR A 101 -12.92 17.03 -2.35
CA TYR A 101 -13.50 16.12 -3.34
C TYR A 101 -12.67 14.84 -3.53
N LEU A 102 -11.35 14.89 -3.37
CA LEU A 102 -10.46 13.74 -3.54
C LEU A 102 -10.72 12.62 -2.51
N ALA A 103 -11.42 12.91 -1.41
CA ALA A 103 -11.87 11.86 -0.49
C ALA A 103 -12.83 10.85 -1.14
N TYR A 104 -13.43 11.22 -2.28
CA TYR A 104 -14.47 10.48 -2.98
C TYR A 104 -14.11 10.14 -4.42
N GLU A 105 -12.84 10.25 -4.79
CA GLU A 105 -12.37 9.87 -6.13
C GLU A 105 -11.65 8.53 -6.12
N TRP A 106 -12.05 7.63 -7.04
CA TRP A 106 -11.52 6.28 -7.13
C TRP A 106 -10.01 6.27 -7.32
N SER A 107 -9.52 7.15 -8.19
CA SER A 107 -8.09 7.34 -8.46
C SER A 107 -7.28 7.73 -7.24
N ASN A 108 -7.92 8.17 -6.14
CA ASN A 108 -7.27 8.53 -4.90
C ASN A 108 -7.35 7.43 -3.81
N LEU A 109 -8.05 6.32 -4.03
CA LEU A 109 -8.22 5.26 -3.03
C LEU A 109 -7.19 4.15 -3.22
N ARG A 110 -6.52 3.73 -2.13
CA ARG A 110 -5.57 2.60 -2.13
C ARG A 110 -5.97 1.54 -1.11
N TRP A 111 -5.80 0.27 -1.47
CA TRP A 111 -5.89 -0.84 -0.51
C TRP A 111 -4.56 -0.97 0.24
N THR A 112 -4.56 -0.71 1.54
CA THR A 112 -3.32 -0.51 2.28
C THR A 112 -3.32 -1.24 3.61
N TRP A 113 -2.17 -1.74 4.02
CA TRP A 113 -2.00 -2.26 5.36
C TRP A 113 -2.19 -1.13 6.38
N ASN A 114 -2.99 -1.37 7.43
CA ASN A 114 -3.32 -0.38 8.46
C ASN A 114 -2.08 0.27 9.09
N VAL A 115 -0.97 -0.48 9.20
CA VAL A 115 0.30 0.02 9.76
C VAL A 115 0.90 1.11 8.86
N ILE A 116 0.80 0.96 7.54
CA ILE A 116 1.33 1.96 6.62
C ILE A 116 0.43 3.18 6.62
N ASP A 117 -0.87 2.99 6.43
CA ASP A 117 -1.85 4.08 6.37
C ASP A 117 -1.94 4.86 7.68
N ASN A 118 -2.37 4.20 8.77
CA ASN A 118 -2.76 4.89 10.01
C ASN A 118 -1.60 5.19 10.97
N GLU A 119 -0.51 4.41 10.94
CA GLU A 119 0.62 4.58 11.86
C GLU A 119 1.78 5.38 11.24
N CYS A 120 1.97 5.27 9.91
CA CYS A 120 3.11 5.87 9.20
C CYS A 120 2.67 7.04 8.30
N LYS A 121 2.06 6.75 7.14
CA LYS A 121 1.73 7.71 6.08
C LYS A 121 0.86 8.86 6.58
N LYS A 122 -0.21 8.58 7.31
CA LYS A 122 -1.10 9.60 7.88
C LYS A 122 -1.46 10.71 6.87
N ASP A 123 -1.03 11.94 7.11
CA ASP A 123 -1.23 13.13 6.29
C ASP A 123 0.03 13.57 5.52
N HIS A 124 1.04 12.71 5.43
CA HIS A 124 2.19 12.93 4.55
C HIS A 124 1.73 12.95 3.08
N LEU A 125 2.16 13.98 2.35
CA LEU A 125 1.93 14.12 0.92
C LEU A 125 3.02 13.34 0.18
N ILE A 126 2.61 12.25 -0.46
CA ILE A 126 3.51 11.45 -1.29
C ILE A 126 3.49 12.03 -2.72
N PRO A 127 4.66 12.29 -3.35
CA PRO A 127 4.72 12.74 -4.73
C PRO A 127 4.00 11.79 -5.68
N GLU A 128 3.30 12.32 -6.69
CA GLU A 128 2.53 11.50 -7.64
C GLU A 128 3.42 10.52 -8.39
N GLU A 129 4.65 10.92 -8.72
CA GLU A 129 5.65 10.08 -9.35
C GLU A 129 6.12 8.90 -8.49
N HIS A 130 5.77 8.87 -7.19
CA HIS A 130 6.07 7.77 -6.29
C HIS A 130 4.84 6.90 -5.96
N ASP A 131 3.66 7.23 -6.48
CA ASP A 131 2.47 6.41 -6.33
C ASP A 131 2.65 5.09 -7.09
N PRO A 132 2.55 3.90 -6.43
CA PRO A 132 2.73 2.62 -7.10
C PRO A 132 1.86 2.41 -8.33
N ILE A 133 0.69 3.06 -8.41
CA ILE A 133 -0.17 2.95 -9.60
C ILE A 133 0.26 3.81 -10.79
N ARG A 134 1.20 4.74 -10.58
CA ARG A 134 1.76 5.64 -11.60
C ARG A 134 3.20 5.26 -11.97
N LEU A 135 3.82 4.35 -11.24
CA LEU A 135 5.17 3.87 -11.55
C LEU A 135 5.20 3.13 -12.88
N THR A 136 6.22 3.41 -13.69
CA THR A 136 6.52 2.70 -14.94
C THR A 136 7.69 1.73 -14.80
N ARG A 137 8.44 1.84 -13.69
CA ARG A 137 9.58 1.00 -13.33
C ARG A 137 9.69 0.89 -11.83
N ASP A 138 10.59 0.04 -11.39
CA ASP A 138 10.98 -0.03 -9.99
C ASP A 138 11.81 1.18 -9.59
N ILE A 139 11.59 1.64 -8.37
CA ILE A 139 12.28 2.81 -7.79
C ILE A 139 12.86 2.49 -6.41
N MET A 140 12.72 1.26 -5.95
CA MET A 140 13.27 0.80 -4.69
C MET A 140 13.74 -0.64 -4.83
N GLU A 141 14.77 -0.96 -4.07
CA GLU A 141 15.39 -2.27 -4.03
C GLU A 141 15.45 -2.82 -2.59
N LEU A 142 15.64 -4.13 -2.48
CA LEU A 142 15.86 -4.81 -1.21
C LEU A 142 17.36 -4.94 -0.91
N LYS A 143 17.73 -4.73 0.36
CA LYS A 143 19.09 -4.89 0.86
C LYS A 143 19.08 -5.32 2.32
N GLU A 144 20.12 -6.02 2.78
CA GLU A 144 20.38 -6.22 4.21
C GLU A 144 21.03 -4.97 4.83
N ASP A 145 20.55 -4.57 6.02
CA ASP A 145 21.22 -3.58 6.86
C ASP A 145 22.33 -4.24 7.72
N ASP A 146 23.07 -3.43 8.49
CA ASP A 146 24.20 -3.91 9.29
C ASP A 146 23.80 -4.92 10.38
N ASN A 147 22.52 -5.05 10.70
CA ASN A 147 21.99 -6.04 11.64
C ASN A 147 21.49 -7.31 10.96
N GLY A 148 21.61 -7.41 9.63
CA GLY A 148 21.05 -8.51 8.83
C GLY A 148 19.54 -8.39 8.60
N ASP A 149 18.93 -7.24 8.88
CA ASP A 149 17.51 -7.04 8.55
C ASP A 149 17.35 -6.66 7.07
N TRP A 150 16.37 -7.25 6.40
CA TRP A 150 15.97 -6.87 5.06
C TRP A 150 15.20 -5.54 5.07
N ILE A 151 15.80 -4.53 4.45
CA ILE A 151 15.27 -3.18 4.31
C ILE A 151 15.01 -2.82 2.85
N VAL A 152 14.11 -1.87 2.65
CA VAL A 152 13.87 -1.25 1.36
C VAL A 152 14.69 0.03 1.27
N VAL A 153 15.46 0.19 0.21
CA VAL A 153 16.24 1.40 -0.06
C VAL A 153 15.88 1.96 -1.44
N PRO A 154 16.18 3.23 -1.74
CA PRO A 154 16.06 3.73 -3.10
C PRO A 154 16.86 2.88 -4.07
N ASP A 155 16.34 2.69 -5.29
CA ASP A 155 17.07 1.97 -6.34
C ASP A 155 18.42 2.64 -6.62
N SER A 156 19.48 1.84 -6.61
CA SER A 156 20.87 2.29 -6.70
C SER A 156 21.22 2.94 -8.04
N SER A 157 20.42 2.72 -9.09
CA SER A 157 20.59 3.33 -10.42
C SER A 157 20.04 4.76 -10.51
N LEU A 158 19.26 5.21 -9.53
CA LEU A 158 18.70 6.55 -9.48
C LEU A 158 19.77 7.61 -9.19
N THR A 159 19.54 8.85 -9.65
CA THR A 159 20.38 9.99 -9.28
C THR A 159 20.30 10.28 -7.78
N THR A 160 21.30 10.94 -7.21
CA THR A 160 21.31 11.31 -5.77
C THR A 160 20.05 12.08 -5.36
N SER A 161 19.58 13.02 -6.20
CA SER A 161 18.37 13.79 -5.91
C SER A 161 17.11 12.90 -5.92
N GLU A 162 17.01 11.95 -6.84
CA GLU A 162 15.92 10.97 -6.85
C GLU A 162 15.99 10.06 -5.63
N GLN A 163 17.19 9.56 -5.27
CA GLN A 163 17.37 8.72 -4.08
C GLN A 163 16.93 9.43 -2.79
N GLU A 164 17.24 10.72 -2.63
CA GLU A 164 16.77 11.51 -1.48
C GLU A 164 15.24 11.65 -1.43
N LYS A 165 14.60 11.85 -2.59
CA LYS A 165 13.14 11.94 -2.69
C LYS A 165 12.47 10.60 -2.39
N ILE A 166 12.99 9.51 -2.94
CA ILE A 166 12.51 8.15 -2.65
C ILE A 166 12.76 7.80 -1.18
N GLY A 167 13.92 8.14 -0.64
CA GLY A 167 14.27 7.92 0.78
C GLY A 167 13.26 8.57 1.72
N ARG A 168 12.83 9.81 1.43
CA ARG A 168 11.73 10.46 2.16
C ARG A 168 10.41 9.71 2.03
N THR A 169 10.07 9.21 0.85
CA THR A 169 8.86 8.39 0.67
C THR A 169 8.90 7.07 1.43
N ILE A 170 10.06 6.40 1.47
CA ILE A 170 10.28 5.20 2.30
C ILE A 170 10.06 5.51 3.78
N GLN A 171 10.53 6.68 4.23
CA GLN A 171 10.38 7.14 5.61
C GLN A 171 8.91 7.49 5.95
N ASP A 172 8.24 8.27 5.10
CA ASP A 172 6.86 8.71 5.29
C ASP A 172 5.88 7.52 5.27
N LEU A 173 6.07 6.58 4.33
CA LEU A 173 5.32 5.33 4.30
C LEU A 173 5.73 4.34 5.40
N GLY A 174 6.84 4.61 6.11
CA GLY A 174 7.36 3.75 7.17
C GLY A 174 7.74 2.36 6.70
N LEU A 175 8.20 2.19 5.44
CA LEU A 175 8.48 0.88 4.86
C LEU A 175 9.60 0.13 5.61
N ASN A 176 10.46 0.83 6.36
CA ASN A 176 11.49 0.24 7.23
C ASN A 176 11.18 0.35 8.73
N ARG A 177 9.93 0.65 9.12
CA ARG A 177 9.51 0.59 10.52
C ARG A 177 9.54 -0.85 11.02
N ARG A 178 9.79 -1.03 12.31
CA ARG A 178 9.98 -2.33 12.98
C ARG A 178 8.96 -3.40 12.55
N ARG A 179 7.66 -3.09 12.56
CA ARG A 179 6.60 -4.06 12.19
C ARG A 179 6.69 -4.48 10.72
N VAL A 180 7.02 -3.55 9.82
CA VAL A 180 7.17 -3.83 8.39
C VAL A 180 8.44 -4.64 8.13
N LYS A 181 9.55 -4.31 8.81
CA LYS A 181 10.80 -5.10 8.75
C LYS A 181 10.60 -6.54 9.23
N ILE A 182 10.03 -6.72 10.42
CA ILE A 182 9.75 -8.06 10.98
C ILE A 182 8.96 -8.90 9.98
N ARG A 183 7.87 -8.35 9.44
CA ARG A 183 7.04 -9.09 8.48
C ARG A 183 7.80 -9.43 7.20
N ARG A 184 8.65 -8.53 6.72
CA ARG A 184 9.50 -8.78 5.56
C ARG A 184 10.52 -9.89 5.82
N ASN A 185 11.25 -9.80 6.92
CA ASN A 185 12.24 -10.79 7.32
C ASN A 185 11.59 -12.16 7.45
N GLN A 186 10.42 -12.27 8.09
CA GLN A 186 9.67 -13.53 8.17
C GLN A 186 9.39 -14.12 6.78
N TYR A 187 8.90 -13.32 5.82
CA TYR A 187 8.68 -13.83 4.47
C TYR A 187 9.96 -14.25 3.75
N VAL A 188 11.09 -13.57 3.99
CA VAL A 188 12.38 -13.95 3.42
C VAL A 188 12.91 -15.23 4.08
N GLU A 189 12.90 -15.30 5.41
CA GLU A 189 13.34 -16.43 6.21
C GLU A 189 12.54 -17.70 5.86
N ASP A 190 11.21 -17.63 5.91
CA ASP A 190 10.32 -18.76 5.59
C ASP A 190 10.51 -19.26 4.14
N PHE A 191 10.82 -18.34 3.21
CA PHE A 191 11.06 -18.71 1.80
C PHE A 191 12.45 -19.31 1.57
N LEU A 192 13.48 -18.83 2.28
CA LEU A 192 14.84 -19.34 2.18
C LEU A 192 15.09 -20.58 3.06
N ASP A 193 14.13 -20.93 3.92
CA ASP A 193 14.21 -22.11 4.77
C ASP A 193 14.25 -23.40 3.94
N LYS A 194 15.06 -24.37 4.38
CA LYS A 194 15.28 -25.65 3.70
C LYS A 194 14.04 -26.53 3.70
N ASP A 195 13.14 -26.30 4.65
CA ASP A 195 11.87 -27.01 4.73
C ASP A 195 10.80 -26.42 3.78
N ASN A 196 11.15 -25.38 3.01
CA ASN A 196 10.36 -24.79 1.92
C ASN A 196 8.96 -24.37 2.37
N HIS A 197 8.88 -23.64 3.49
CA HIS A 197 7.61 -23.16 4.06
C HIS A 197 6.80 -22.34 3.06
N TYR A 198 7.46 -21.59 2.18
CA TYR A 198 6.85 -20.97 1.01
C TYR A 198 7.56 -21.39 -0.27
N GLY A 199 6.80 -21.81 -1.28
CA GLY A 199 7.32 -22.04 -2.63
C GLY A 199 7.43 -20.76 -3.46
N SER A 200 8.13 -20.84 -4.60
CA SER A 200 8.29 -19.73 -5.55
C SER A 200 6.95 -19.16 -6.02
N ASP A 201 5.99 -20.01 -6.40
CA ASP A 201 4.66 -19.58 -6.86
C ASP A 201 3.94 -18.75 -5.79
N PHE A 202 4.03 -19.17 -4.53
CA PHE A 202 3.45 -18.42 -3.41
C PHE A 202 4.10 -17.05 -3.29
N MET A 203 5.43 -16.98 -3.33
CA MET A 203 6.16 -15.71 -3.18
C MET A 203 5.93 -14.77 -4.36
N GLU A 204 5.91 -15.29 -5.58
CA GLU A 204 5.61 -14.50 -6.79
C GLU A 204 4.19 -13.93 -6.74
N GLU A 205 3.20 -14.72 -6.31
CA GLU A 205 1.81 -14.27 -6.22
C GLU A 205 1.60 -13.29 -5.04
N ARG A 206 2.07 -13.67 -3.85
CA ARG A 206 1.70 -13.04 -2.57
C ARG A 206 2.68 -11.98 -2.11
N GLN A 207 3.96 -12.14 -2.42
CA GLN A 207 5.04 -11.24 -1.99
C GLN A 207 5.93 -10.82 -3.19
N PRO A 208 5.34 -10.32 -4.29
CA PRO A 208 6.04 -10.15 -5.58
C PRO A 208 7.28 -9.26 -5.51
N PHE A 209 7.26 -8.23 -4.66
CA PHE A 209 8.41 -7.36 -4.45
C PHE A 209 9.60 -8.13 -3.83
N ILE A 210 9.34 -8.93 -2.80
CA ILE A 210 10.38 -9.72 -2.13
C ILE A 210 10.93 -10.78 -3.11
N TYR A 211 10.04 -11.55 -3.74
CA TYR A 211 10.41 -12.59 -4.69
C TYR A 211 11.34 -12.06 -5.79
N ARG A 212 10.93 -10.97 -6.43
CA ARG A 212 11.69 -10.36 -7.52
C ARG A 212 13.05 -9.85 -7.05
N GLU A 213 13.12 -9.25 -5.86
CA GLU A 213 14.39 -8.74 -5.33
C GLU A 213 15.34 -9.86 -4.90
N LEU A 214 14.84 -10.94 -4.31
CA LEU A 214 15.65 -12.13 -4.04
C LEU A 214 16.17 -12.77 -5.33
N LYS A 215 15.34 -12.79 -6.40
CA LYS A 215 15.78 -13.19 -7.74
C LYS A 215 16.87 -12.27 -8.29
N ARG A 216 16.69 -10.95 -8.21
CA ARG A 216 17.69 -9.95 -8.64
C ARG A 216 19.02 -10.10 -7.91
N LEU A 217 18.97 -10.41 -6.61
CA LEU A 217 20.14 -10.63 -5.77
C LEU A 217 20.78 -12.03 -5.95
N GLY A 218 20.20 -12.91 -6.77
CA GLY A 218 20.73 -14.25 -7.05
C GLY A 218 20.49 -15.29 -5.95
N TRP A 219 19.63 -14.99 -4.97
CA TRP A 219 19.25 -15.93 -3.90
C TRP A 219 18.31 -17.02 -4.41
N ILE A 220 17.57 -16.72 -5.48
CA ILE A 220 16.76 -17.69 -6.21
C ILE A 220 17.59 -18.14 -7.41
N GLN A 221 18.21 -19.32 -7.30
CA GLN A 221 18.74 -20.00 -8.47
C GLN A 221 17.56 -20.62 -9.24
N GLU A 222 17.46 -20.35 -10.54
CA GLU A 222 16.51 -21.03 -11.45
C GLU A 222 16.87 -22.52 -11.65
N ALA A 223 17.13 -23.24 -10.57
CA ALA A 223 17.58 -24.63 -10.60
C ALA A 223 16.45 -25.53 -11.12
N LYS A 224 16.39 -25.69 -12.45
CA LYS A 224 15.77 -26.81 -13.17
C LYS A 224 14.29 -27.07 -12.85
N GLU A 225 13.40 -26.17 -13.24
CA GLU A 225 11.95 -26.44 -13.36
C GLU A 225 11.58 -27.51 -14.42
N LYS A 226 12.50 -28.40 -14.81
CA LYS A 226 12.23 -29.44 -15.81
C LYS A 226 12.86 -30.82 -15.55
N ASN A 227 13.36 -31.14 -14.36
CA ASN A 227 13.73 -32.54 -14.06
C ASN A 227 13.73 -32.84 -12.56
N LEU A 228 12.55 -33.14 -12.02
CA LEU A 228 12.32 -34.13 -10.96
C LEU A 228 10.88 -34.62 -11.07
#